data_AF-A0A1H8QFG1-F1
#
_entry.id   AF-A0A1H8QFG1-F1
#
_cell.length_a   1.000
_cell.length_b   1.000
_cell.length_c   1.000
_cell.angle_alpha   90.00
_cell.angle_beta   90.00
_cell.angle_gamma   90.00
#
_symmetry.space_group_name_H-M   'P 1'
#
loop_
_entity.id
_entity.type
_entity.pdbx_description
1 polymer ?
#
loop_
_entity_poly.entity_id
_entity_poly.type
_entity_poly.pdbx_seq_one_letter_code
_entity_poly.pdbx_strand_id
1 'polypeptide(L)'
;MHKTETAVSHDRFAASSSLLALGLSANAQSGYKPEFFNATQWRTLVALCAHLQADSQQADARLPEFIDRHMLTPYAHGDRSNIVDPFDEQAQVQQGANLRDLLRDGLAVVDSYCTERLGAGFADLAAGEQAQVVTAAEAGTLNPPAKEFIDLLRNESERSQYAHSLFAAYDDTPAVA
;
A
#
# COMPACT_ATOMS: atom_id res chain seq x y z
N MET A 1 58.43 -22.69 -18.08
CA MET A 1 58.94 -23.82 -17.28
C MET A 1 59.18 -23.35 -15.85
N HIS A 2 58.62 -24.10 -14.90
CA HIS A 2 58.83 -24.11 -13.44
C HIS A 2 58.30 -22.97 -12.55
N LYS A 3 57.15 -23.25 -11.92
CA LYS A 3 57.00 -23.54 -10.46
C LYS A 3 55.54 -24.01 -10.23
N THR A 4 55.24 -25.30 -10.11
CA THR A 4 55.10 -26.08 -8.85
C THR A 4 54.62 -25.29 -7.63
N GLU A 5 53.45 -25.69 -7.12
CA GLU A 5 53.03 -25.88 -5.71
C GLU A 5 51.51 -25.64 -5.63
N THR A 6 50.64 -26.27 -4.83
CA THR A 6 50.56 -27.50 -4.04
C THR A 6 49.06 -27.59 -3.71
N ALA A 7 48.46 -28.78 -3.77
CA ALA A 7 47.03 -28.99 -3.50
C ALA A 7 46.68 -28.79 -2.02
N VAL A 8 45.50 -28.22 -1.74
CA VAL A 8 44.74 -28.50 -0.50
C VAL A 8 43.27 -28.66 -0.86
N SER A 9 42.80 -29.88 -0.63
CA SER A 9 41.39 -30.25 -0.60
C SER A 9 40.71 -29.51 0.55
N HIS A 10 39.55 -28.88 0.32
CA HIS A 10 38.67 -28.46 1.40
C HIS A 10 37.32 -29.14 1.29
N ASP A 11 37.01 -29.75 2.42
CA ASP A 11 35.93 -30.65 2.75
C ASP A 11 34.55 -30.03 2.53
N ARG A 12 33.58 -30.88 2.17
CA ARG A 12 32.17 -30.49 2.07
C ARG A 12 31.60 -30.28 3.46
N PHE A 13 31.34 -29.04 3.84
CA PHE A 13 30.39 -28.73 4.90
C PHE A 13 29.14 -28.08 4.29
N ALA A 14 28.06 -28.86 4.30
CA ALA A 14 26.71 -28.34 4.21
C ALA A 14 26.40 -27.53 5.48
N ALA A 15 25.97 -26.28 5.31
CA ALA A 15 25.25 -25.56 6.34
C ALA A 15 24.22 -24.65 5.65
N SER A 16 22.95 -25.03 5.79
CA SER A 16 21.85 -24.08 5.70
C SER A 16 22.05 -23.03 6.78
N SER A 17 21.96 -21.75 6.43
CA SER A 17 21.79 -20.68 7.40
C SER A 17 20.92 -19.61 6.77
N SER A 18 19.60 -19.81 6.92
CA SER A 18 18.60 -18.77 6.81
C SER A 18 18.97 -17.64 7.76
N LEU A 19 19.38 -16.50 7.23
CA LEU A 19 19.65 -15.28 7.99
C LEU A 19 19.25 -14.08 7.14
N LEU A 20 17.98 -13.69 7.26
CA LEU A 20 17.54 -12.31 7.49
C LEU A 20 15.99 -12.30 7.50
N ALA A 21 15.40 -12.68 8.63
CA ALA A 21 14.09 -12.14 8.96
C ALA A 21 14.35 -10.73 9.52
N LEU A 22 14.52 -9.75 8.63
CA LEU A 22 14.35 -8.35 9.01
C LEU A 22 12.88 -8.22 9.39
N GLY A 23 12.61 -8.24 10.69
CA GLY A 23 11.38 -7.69 11.22
C GLY A 23 11.37 -6.20 10.86
N LEU A 24 10.78 -5.88 9.71
CA LEU A 24 10.26 -4.55 9.46
C LEU A 24 9.13 -4.37 10.47
N SER A 25 9.47 -3.82 11.64
CA SER A 25 8.50 -3.07 12.41
C SER A 25 7.94 -2.03 11.45
N ALA A 26 6.67 -2.21 11.07
CA ALA A 26 5.92 -1.23 10.31
C ALA A 26 6.11 0.11 11.02
N ASN A 27 6.87 0.99 10.38
CA ASN A 27 7.17 2.30 10.91
C ASN A 27 5.88 3.11 10.82
N ALA A 28 5.01 2.98 11.81
CA ALA A 28 3.91 3.90 12.07
C ALA A 28 4.53 5.22 12.54
N GLN A 29 5.19 5.93 11.63
CA GLN A 29 6.04 7.07 11.95
C GLN A 29 5.42 8.36 11.44
N SER A 30 4.30 8.73 12.06
CA SER A 30 3.86 10.10 12.27
C SER A 30 2.74 10.07 13.29
N GLY A 31 2.62 11.08 14.14
CA GLY A 31 1.44 11.28 14.99
C GLY A 31 0.17 11.63 14.20
N TYR A 32 0.11 11.23 12.93
CA TYR A 32 -0.98 11.48 12.01
C TYR A 32 -2.23 10.72 12.46
N LYS A 33 -3.33 11.45 12.53
CA LYS A 33 -4.66 10.90 12.83
C LYS A 33 -5.47 10.93 11.54
N PRO A 34 -5.94 9.77 11.04
CA PRO A 34 -6.76 9.73 9.84
C PRO A 34 -8.06 10.50 10.04
N GLU A 35 -8.49 11.22 9.01
CA GLU A 35 -9.75 11.95 8.98
C GLU A 35 -10.83 11.15 8.26
N PHE A 36 -10.47 10.38 7.22
CA PHE A 36 -11.42 9.61 6.43
C PHE A 36 -11.61 8.17 6.94
N PHE A 37 -10.51 7.50 7.30
CA PHE A 37 -10.54 6.11 7.76
C PHE A 37 -10.74 6.00 9.28
N ASN A 38 -11.46 4.96 9.71
CA ASN A 38 -11.52 4.60 11.12
C ASN A 38 -10.22 3.88 11.58
N ALA A 39 -10.08 3.63 12.88
CA ALA A 39 -8.86 3.04 13.44
C ALA A 39 -8.50 1.66 12.86
N THR A 40 -9.48 0.78 12.66
CA THR A 40 -9.26 -0.56 12.08
C THR A 40 -8.86 -0.45 10.62
N GLN A 41 -9.63 0.31 9.83
CA GLN A 41 -9.35 0.56 8.41
C GLN A 41 -7.96 1.16 8.21
N TRP A 42 -7.57 2.12 9.06
CA TRP A 42 -6.27 2.76 9.01
C TRP A 42 -5.13 1.78 9.28
N ARG A 43 -5.24 0.94 10.33
CA ARG A 43 -4.23 -0.08 10.63
C ARG A 43 -4.07 -1.06 9.46
N THR A 44 -5.18 -1.53 8.89
CA THR A 44 -5.17 -2.43 7.74
C THR A 44 -4.56 -1.77 6.50
N LEU A 45 -4.92 -0.51 6.22
CA LEU A 45 -4.35 0.26 5.11
C LEU A 45 -2.83 0.43 5.26
N VAL A 46 -2.35 0.85 6.44
CA VAL A 46 -0.92 1.03 6.72
C VAL A 46 -0.15 -0.27 6.51
N ALA A 47 -0.69 -1.39 7.01
CA ALA A 47 -0.07 -2.70 6.82
C ALA A 47 -0.04 -3.09 5.32
N LEU A 48 -1.14 -2.92 4.59
CA LEU A 48 -1.21 -3.20 3.16
C LEU A 48 -0.23 -2.36 2.35
N CYS A 49 -0.15 -1.06 2.60
CA CYS A 49 0.79 -0.16 1.95
C CYS A 49 2.24 -0.60 2.19
N ALA A 50 2.58 -1.02 3.41
CA ALA A 50 3.92 -1.52 3.73
C ALA A 50 4.27 -2.77 2.90
N HIS A 51 3.35 -3.72 2.73
CA HIS A 51 3.56 -4.90 1.89
C HIS A 51 3.66 -4.56 0.41
N LEU A 52 2.80 -3.66 -0.10
CA LEU A 52 2.82 -3.25 -1.51
C LEU A 52 4.12 -2.53 -1.90
N GLN A 53 4.77 -1.86 -0.95
CA GLN A 53 6.00 -1.11 -1.18
C GLN A 53 7.28 -1.87 -0.80
N ALA A 54 7.17 -3.10 -0.26
CA ALA A 54 8.33 -3.85 0.25
C ALA A 54 9.44 -4.05 -0.80
N ASP A 55 9.05 -4.24 -2.08
CA ASP A 55 9.98 -4.43 -3.20
C ASP A 55 10.14 -3.16 -4.08
N SER A 56 9.49 -2.05 -3.71
CA SER A 56 9.53 -0.82 -4.50
C SER A 56 10.82 -0.03 -4.28
N GLN A 57 11.51 0.31 -5.37
CA GLN A 57 12.66 1.23 -5.34
C GLN A 57 12.26 2.68 -5.01
N GLN A 58 10.96 2.99 -5.09
CA GLN A 58 10.39 4.31 -4.84
C GLN A 58 9.28 4.17 -3.79
N ALA A 59 9.62 3.58 -2.64
CA ALA A 59 8.72 3.48 -1.50
C ALA A 59 8.38 4.87 -0.96
N ASP A 60 7.09 5.14 -0.80
CA ASP A 60 6.58 6.39 -0.25
C ASP A 60 6.07 6.16 1.17
N ALA A 61 6.85 6.63 2.15
CA ALA A 61 6.53 6.50 3.56
C ALA A 61 5.25 7.24 3.99
N ARG A 62 4.78 8.22 3.22
CA ARG A 62 3.55 8.99 3.50
C ARG A 62 2.37 8.51 2.68
N LEU A 63 2.49 7.38 1.97
CA LEU A 63 1.40 6.84 1.15
C LEU A 63 0.06 6.71 1.91
N PRO A 64 0.00 6.14 3.14
CA PRO A 64 -1.27 6.05 3.86
C PRO A 64 -1.90 7.43 4.12
N GLU A 65 -1.08 8.43 4.49
CA GLU A 65 -1.55 9.80 4.73
C GLU A 65 -2.06 10.45 3.45
N PHE A 66 -1.34 10.24 2.33
CA PHE A 66 -1.76 10.70 1.02
C PHE A 66 -3.12 10.13 0.65
N ILE A 67 -3.33 8.81 0.82
CA ILE A 67 -4.61 8.17 0.50
C ILE A 67 -5.73 8.75 1.37
N ASP A 68 -5.53 8.88 2.68
CA ASP A 68 -6.53 9.44 3.60
C ASP A 68 -6.94 10.88 3.21
N ARG A 69 -5.96 11.76 2.94
CA ARG A 69 -6.23 13.13 2.47
C ARG A 69 -6.88 13.15 1.08
N HIS A 70 -6.44 12.28 0.18
CA HIS A 70 -7.01 12.16 -1.17
C HIS A 70 -8.51 11.83 -1.10
N MET A 71 -8.93 11.01 -0.13
CA MET A 71 -10.33 10.66 0.09
C MET A 71 -11.23 11.79 0.58
N LEU A 72 -10.66 12.92 0.98
CA LEU A 72 -11.40 14.14 1.34
C LEU A 72 -11.67 15.05 0.13
N THR A 73 -11.10 14.75 -1.04
CA THR A 73 -11.22 15.60 -2.23
C THR A 73 -12.53 15.33 -3.00
N PRO A 74 -13.11 16.32 -3.70
CA PRO A 74 -14.29 16.11 -4.54
C PRO A 74 -14.10 15.01 -5.60
N TYR A 75 -12.86 14.84 -6.08
CA TYR A 75 -12.51 13.76 -6.99
C TYR A 75 -12.82 12.38 -6.42
N ALA A 76 -12.47 12.14 -5.15
CA ALA A 76 -12.73 10.87 -4.49
C ALA A 76 -14.22 10.62 -4.20
N HIS A 77 -15.03 11.68 -4.15
CA HIS A 77 -16.49 11.60 -4.02
C HIS A 77 -17.19 11.15 -5.32
N GLY A 78 -16.46 11.04 -6.43
CA GLY A 78 -17.06 10.77 -7.74
C GLY A 78 -17.73 12.00 -8.37
N ASP A 79 -17.69 13.16 -7.72
CA ASP A 79 -18.24 14.40 -8.26
C ASP A 79 -17.26 14.98 -9.30
N ARG A 80 -17.66 14.94 -10.58
CA ARG A 80 -16.89 15.50 -11.70
C ARG A 80 -17.51 16.78 -12.24
N SER A 81 -18.32 17.48 -11.45
CA SER A 81 -18.91 18.78 -11.82
C SER A 81 -17.85 19.81 -12.21
N ASN A 82 -16.64 19.69 -11.67
CA ASN A 82 -15.48 20.51 -12.01
C ASN A 82 -14.81 20.19 -13.37
N ILE A 83 -15.18 19.09 -14.04
CA ILE A 83 -14.65 18.69 -15.36
C ILE A 83 -15.65 19.01 -16.49
N VAL A 84 -16.82 19.55 -16.15
CA VAL A 84 -17.79 20.03 -17.15
C VAL A 84 -17.22 21.24 -17.86
N ASP A 85 -17.23 21.21 -19.19
CA ASP A 85 -16.81 22.33 -20.02
C ASP A 85 -17.79 23.49 -19.82
N PRO A 86 -17.32 24.66 -19.34
CA PRO A 86 -18.21 25.80 -19.07
C PRO A 86 -18.82 26.42 -20.33
N PHE A 87 -18.37 26.03 -21.53
CA PHE A 87 -18.87 26.51 -22.82
C PHE A 87 -19.81 25.52 -23.51
N ASP A 88 -20.01 24.32 -22.95
CA ASP A 88 -20.99 23.36 -23.44
C ASP A 88 -22.21 23.34 -22.51
N GLU A 89 -23.26 24.06 -22.90
CA GLU A 89 -24.53 24.15 -22.16
C GLU A 89 -25.29 22.81 -22.09
N GLN A 90 -24.88 21.79 -22.86
CA GLN A 90 -25.46 20.45 -22.85
C GLN A 90 -24.60 19.43 -22.12
N ALA A 91 -23.43 19.83 -21.60
CA ALA A 91 -22.53 18.92 -20.92
C ALA A 91 -23.18 18.33 -19.66
N GLN A 92 -23.33 17.02 -19.64
CA GLN A 92 -23.82 16.29 -18.48
C GLN A 92 -22.68 16.04 -17.49
N VAL A 93 -22.91 16.34 -16.21
CA VAL A 93 -21.99 15.98 -15.13
C VAL A 93 -21.89 14.46 -15.08
N GLN A 94 -20.76 13.91 -15.49
CA GLN A 94 -20.51 12.48 -15.38
C GLN A 94 -20.13 12.13 -13.94
N GLN A 95 -20.87 11.22 -13.31
CA GLN A 95 -20.45 10.67 -12.02
C GLN A 95 -19.30 9.69 -12.23
N GLY A 96 -18.21 9.86 -11.48
CA GLY A 96 -17.12 8.90 -11.40
C GLY A 96 -17.40 7.77 -10.43
N ALA A 97 -16.53 6.76 -10.39
CA ALA A 97 -16.57 5.76 -9.34
C ALA A 97 -16.31 6.42 -7.98
N ASN A 98 -17.08 6.06 -6.96
CA ASN A 98 -16.87 6.56 -5.61
C ASN A 98 -15.67 5.84 -4.98
N LEU A 99 -14.49 6.46 -5.09
CA LEU A 99 -13.23 5.90 -4.62
C LEU A 99 -13.25 5.64 -3.10
N ARG A 100 -14.00 6.45 -2.35
CA ARG A 100 -14.16 6.31 -0.90
C ARG A 100 -14.81 4.98 -0.54
N ASP A 101 -15.86 4.62 -1.26
CA ASP A 101 -16.59 3.38 -1.02
C ASP A 101 -15.74 2.18 -1.47
N LEU A 102 -15.11 2.26 -2.65
CA LEU A 102 -14.21 1.21 -3.15
C LEU A 102 -13.07 0.87 -2.17
N LEU A 103 -12.43 1.89 -1.57
CA LEU A 103 -11.38 1.64 -0.57
C LEU A 103 -11.93 1.04 0.72
N ARG A 104 -13.09 1.51 1.21
CA ARG A 104 -13.70 0.97 2.43
C ARG A 104 -14.15 -0.48 2.25
N ASP A 105 -14.77 -0.78 1.12
CA ASP A 105 -15.26 -2.11 0.78
C ASP A 105 -14.08 -3.06 0.58
N GLY A 106 -13.03 -2.63 -0.13
CA GLY A 106 -11.82 -3.43 -0.32
C GLY A 106 -11.09 -3.74 0.98
N LEU A 107 -10.94 -2.75 1.88
CA LEU A 107 -10.39 -2.98 3.22
C LEU A 107 -11.24 -3.98 4.02
N ALA A 108 -12.57 -3.85 3.97
CA ALA A 108 -13.48 -4.77 4.65
C ALA A 108 -13.39 -6.19 4.07
N VAL A 109 -13.22 -6.35 2.76
CA VAL A 109 -13.03 -7.64 2.09
C VAL A 109 -11.79 -8.35 2.62
N VAL A 110 -10.64 -7.65 2.65
CA VAL A 110 -9.39 -8.24 3.13
C VAL A 110 -9.49 -8.59 4.62
N ASP A 111 -10.01 -7.69 5.43
CA ASP A 111 -10.10 -7.88 6.88
C ASP A 111 -11.09 -9.00 7.27
N SER A 112 -12.22 -9.08 6.57
CA SER A 112 -13.21 -10.16 6.78
C SER A 112 -12.63 -11.52 6.41
N TYR A 113 -11.91 -11.61 5.28
CA TYR A 113 -11.22 -12.85 4.90
C TYR A 113 -10.24 -13.30 5.98
N CYS A 114 -9.43 -12.38 6.49
CA CYS A 114 -8.45 -12.69 7.54
C CYS A 114 -9.15 -13.16 8.83
N THR A 115 -10.20 -12.45 9.24
CA THR A 115 -10.95 -12.80 10.44
C THR A 115 -11.61 -14.18 10.31
N GLU A 116 -12.22 -14.49 9.17
CA GLU A 116 -12.93 -15.75 8.95
C GLU A 116 -11.98 -16.95 8.78
N ARG A 117 -10.83 -16.75 8.12
CA ARG A 117 -9.92 -17.85 7.73
C ARG A 117 -8.74 -18.03 8.65
N LEU A 118 -8.27 -16.95 9.26
CA LEU A 118 -7.06 -16.91 10.09
C LEU A 118 -7.36 -16.53 11.54
N GLY A 119 -8.59 -16.08 11.85
CA GLY A 119 -9.05 -15.83 13.21
C GLY A 119 -8.67 -14.45 13.78
N ALA A 120 -8.04 -13.60 12.98
CA ALA A 120 -7.66 -12.23 13.36
C ALA A 120 -7.76 -11.28 12.16
N GLY A 121 -7.94 -9.99 12.42
CA GLY A 121 -7.92 -8.96 11.38
C GLY A 121 -6.55 -8.84 10.72
N PHE A 122 -6.50 -8.33 9.48
CA PHE A 122 -5.27 -8.36 8.67
C PHE A 122 -4.09 -7.68 9.39
N ALA A 123 -4.33 -6.53 10.01
CA ALA A 123 -3.30 -5.78 10.72
C ALA A 123 -2.75 -6.47 11.98
N ASP A 124 -3.47 -7.47 12.50
CA ASP A 124 -3.09 -8.22 13.70
C ASP A 124 -2.40 -9.56 13.39
N LEU A 125 -2.34 -9.95 12.10
CA LEU A 125 -1.62 -11.12 11.63
C LEU A 125 -0.09 -10.95 11.71
N ALA A 126 0.65 -12.07 11.73
CA ALA A 126 2.09 -12.01 11.61
C ALA A 126 2.49 -11.52 10.20
N ALA A 127 3.64 -10.84 10.08
CA ALA A 127 4.11 -10.28 8.80
C ALA A 127 4.18 -11.32 7.65
N GLY A 128 4.55 -12.57 7.95
CA GLY A 128 4.56 -13.65 6.96
C GLY A 128 3.16 -14.07 6.49
N GLU A 129 2.16 -14.03 7.37
CA GLU A 129 0.76 -14.31 7.01
C GLU A 129 0.15 -13.15 6.21
N GLN A 130 0.45 -11.91 6.61
CA GLN A 130 0.05 -10.73 5.84
C GLN A 130 0.59 -10.77 4.41
N ALA A 131 1.88 -11.12 4.24
CA ALA A 131 2.48 -11.25 2.91
C ALA A 131 1.81 -12.34 2.07
N GLN A 132 1.44 -13.47 2.68
CA GLN A 132 0.70 -14.55 1.99
C GLN A 132 -0.70 -14.09 1.56
N VAL A 133 -1.42 -13.36 2.41
CA VAL A 133 -2.73 -12.79 2.09
C VAL A 133 -2.63 -11.79 0.92
N VAL A 134 -1.64 -10.88 0.94
CA VAL A 134 -1.41 -9.94 -0.15
C VAL A 134 -1.09 -10.66 -1.45
N THR A 135 -0.18 -11.65 -1.41
CA THR A 135 0.19 -12.45 -2.59
C THR A 135 -1.03 -13.20 -3.16
N ALA A 136 -1.88 -13.76 -2.28
CA ALA A 136 -3.10 -14.44 -2.70
C ALA A 136 -4.14 -13.49 -3.30
N ALA A 137 -4.27 -12.27 -2.76
CA ALA A 137 -5.12 -11.23 -3.32
C ALA A 137 -4.64 -10.79 -4.71
N GLU A 138 -3.33 -10.57 -4.89
CA GLU A 138 -2.73 -10.22 -6.19
C GLU A 138 -2.93 -11.31 -7.25
N ALA A 139 -2.80 -12.57 -6.84
CA ALA A 139 -3.04 -13.74 -7.70
C ALA A 139 -4.53 -13.99 -7.99
N GLY A 140 -5.45 -13.28 -7.33
CA GLY A 140 -6.89 -13.47 -7.46
C GLY A 140 -7.41 -14.78 -6.84
N THR A 141 -6.65 -15.39 -5.93
CA THR A 141 -7.00 -16.67 -5.28
C THR A 141 -7.72 -16.51 -3.94
N LEU A 142 -7.72 -15.31 -3.38
CA LEU A 142 -8.39 -14.97 -2.12
C LEU A 142 -9.90 -14.79 -2.33
N ASN A 143 -10.28 -13.84 -3.20
CA ASN A 143 -11.58 -13.67 -3.84
C ASN A 143 -11.44 -12.66 -5.01
N PRO A 144 -12.40 -12.57 -5.95
CA PRO A 144 -12.29 -11.64 -7.08
C PRO A 144 -12.16 -10.16 -6.69
N PRO A 145 -12.94 -9.62 -5.72
CA PRO A 145 -12.84 -8.20 -5.36
C PRO A 145 -11.51 -7.81 -4.71
N ALA A 146 -10.81 -8.73 -4.01
CA ALA A 146 -9.53 -8.40 -3.39
C ALA A 146 -8.47 -8.05 -4.44
N LYS A 147 -8.47 -8.71 -5.60
CA LYS A 147 -7.52 -8.38 -6.67
C LYS A 147 -7.73 -6.95 -7.17
N GLU A 148 -8.97 -6.60 -7.48
CA GLU A 148 -9.33 -5.25 -7.95
C GLU A 148 -8.96 -4.18 -6.92
N PHE A 149 -9.14 -4.48 -5.63
CA PHE A 149 -8.74 -3.59 -4.55
C PHE A 149 -7.21 -3.42 -4.44
N ILE A 150 -6.43 -4.50 -4.56
CA ILE A 150 -4.96 -4.38 -4.56
C ILE A 150 -4.47 -3.58 -5.77
N ASP A 151 -5.05 -3.82 -6.95
CA ASP A 151 -4.74 -3.05 -8.16
C ASP A 151 -5.09 -1.56 -7.97
N LEU A 152 -6.21 -1.25 -7.31
CA LEU A 152 -6.60 0.11 -6.93
C LEU A 152 -5.58 0.76 -5.98
N LEU A 153 -5.13 0.07 -4.93
CA LEU A 153 -4.11 0.60 -4.01
C LEU A 153 -2.77 0.87 -4.72
N ARG A 154 -2.41 0.03 -5.70
CA ARG A 154 -1.21 0.25 -6.51
C ARG A 154 -1.32 1.53 -7.34
N ASN A 155 -2.47 1.78 -7.95
CA ASN A 155 -2.73 3.03 -8.66
C ASN A 155 -2.66 4.26 -7.74
N GLU A 156 -3.17 4.16 -6.49
CA GLU A 156 -3.00 5.23 -5.50
C GLU A 156 -1.53 5.45 -5.13
N SER A 157 -0.76 4.36 -4.99
CA SER A 157 0.68 4.44 -4.76
C SER A 157 1.40 5.14 -5.90
N GLU A 158 1.11 4.81 -7.16
CA GLU A 158 1.69 5.50 -8.31
C GLU A 158 1.30 6.98 -8.33
N ARG A 159 0.04 7.30 -8.03
CA ARG A 159 -0.42 8.70 -7.97
C ARG A 159 0.31 9.49 -6.88
N SER A 160 0.56 8.88 -5.73
CA SER A 160 1.27 9.52 -4.62
C SER A 160 2.65 10.02 -5.04
N GLN A 161 3.37 9.26 -5.87
CA GLN A 161 4.72 9.61 -6.33
C GLN A 161 4.76 10.94 -7.08
N TYR A 162 3.71 11.27 -7.83
CA TYR A 162 3.60 12.54 -8.54
C TYR A 162 2.97 13.64 -7.68
N ALA A 163 2.08 13.27 -6.77
CA ALA A 163 1.29 14.22 -5.99
C ALA A 163 2.06 14.90 -4.86
N HIS A 164 3.13 14.31 -4.33
CA HIS A 164 3.94 14.92 -3.27
C HIS A 164 4.47 16.31 -3.66
N SER A 165 4.84 16.51 -4.92
CA SER A 165 5.27 17.82 -5.43
C SER A 165 4.16 18.88 -5.40
N LEU A 166 2.89 18.45 -5.49
CA LEU A 166 1.70 19.29 -5.43
C LEU A 166 1.23 19.52 -3.99
N PHE A 167 1.33 18.50 -3.12
CA PHE A 167 0.91 18.58 -1.72
C PHE A 167 1.94 19.27 -0.82
N ALA A 168 3.25 19.14 -1.08
CA ALA A 168 4.29 19.82 -0.32
C ALA A 168 4.18 21.36 -0.43
N ALA A 169 3.61 21.88 -1.52
CA ALA A 169 3.31 23.31 -1.66
C ALA A 169 2.17 23.79 -0.74
N TYR A 170 1.43 22.86 -0.11
CA TYR A 170 0.32 23.13 0.81
C TYR A 170 0.60 22.66 2.26
N ASP A 171 1.69 21.95 2.51
CA ASP A 171 2.14 21.65 3.87
C ASP A 171 2.90 22.88 4.39
N ASP A 172 2.22 23.72 5.18
CA ASP A 172 2.75 24.88 5.91
C ASP A 172 3.63 24.46 7.10
N THR A 173 4.46 23.42 6.90
CA THR A 173 5.49 23.02 7.86
C THR A 173 6.77 23.71 7.44
N PRO A 174 7.29 24.70 8.20
CA PRO A 174 8.58 25.27 7.89
C PRO A 174 9.60 24.14 7.89
N ALA A 175 10.38 24.04 6.82
CA ALA A 175 11.55 23.18 6.77
C ALA A 175 12.37 23.46 8.02
N VAL A 176 12.38 22.52 8.97
CA VAL A 176 13.27 22.58 10.12
C VAL A 176 14.69 22.50 9.57
N ALA A 177 15.39 23.63 9.68
CA ALA A 177 16.80 23.80 9.34
C ALA A 177 17.71 23.09 10.36
#